data_AF-A0A7G5IHS7-F1
#
_entry.id   AF-A0A7G5IHS7-F1
#
_cell.length_a   1.000
_cell.length_b   1.000
_cell.length_c   1.000
_cell.angle_alpha   90.00
_cell.angle_beta   90.00
_cell.angle_gamma   90.00
#
_symmetry.space_group_name_H-M   'P 1'
#
loop_
_entity.id
_entity.type
_entity.pdbx_description
1 polymer ?
#
loop_
_entity_poly.entity_id
_entity_poly.type
_entity_poly.pdbx_seq_one_letter_code
_entity_poly.pdbx_strand_id
1 'polypeptide(L)'
;MRTTLAIDDDVLAAAREFAEARGESLGAAATELIRRGLNPVLVLETRNGVPLLPSRSGRRPVTPEEINDMKNDLDLEFPFAMEVLRKSGGFTGR
;
A
#
# COMPACT_ATOMS: atom_id res chain seq x y z
N MET A 1 -6.15 -17.34 -21.73
CA MET A 1 -5.82 -17.15 -23.17
C MET A 1 -4.33 -17.38 -23.34
N ARG A 2 -3.88 -17.88 -24.51
CA ARG A 2 -2.45 -18.07 -24.84
C ARG A 2 -2.09 -17.11 -25.98
N THR A 3 -1.07 -16.30 -25.76
CA THR A 3 -0.66 -15.22 -26.66
C THR A 3 0.86 -15.26 -26.79
N THR A 4 1.38 -14.98 -27.99
CA THR A 4 2.81 -14.79 -28.22
C THR A 4 3.12 -13.30 -28.15
N LEU A 5 4.05 -12.91 -27.29
CA LEU A 5 4.47 -11.53 -27.09
C LEU A 5 5.98 -11.44 -27.33
N ALA A 6 6.45 -10.40 -28.02
CA ALA A 6 7.85 -10.03 -28.00
C ALA A 6 8.15 -9.32 -26.67
N ILE A 7 9.22 -9.74 -26.00
CA ILE A 7 9.69 -9.17 -24.73
C ILE A 7 11.20 -9.03 -24.82
N ASP A 8 11.72 -7.94 -24.23
CA ASP A 8 13.15 -7.70 -24.16
C ASP A 8 13.83 -8.71 -23.22
N ASP A 9 15.11 -8.99 -23.46
CA ASP A 9 15.87 -10.02 -22.75
C ASP A 9 16.01 -9.72 -21.25
N ASP A 10 16.13 -8.45 -20.88
CA ASP A 10 16.20 -7.99 -19.50
C ASP A 10 14.87 -8.20 -18.75
N VAL A 11 13.74 -7.92 -19.42
CA VAL A 11 12.40 -8.18 -18.90
C VAL A 11 12.15 -9.67 -18.74
N LEU A 12 12.59 -10.49 -19.71
CA LEU A 12 12.49 -11.94 -19.61
C LEU A 12 13.31 -12.49 -18.44
N ALA A 13 14.53 -11.98 -18.21
CA ALA A 13 15.35 -12.36 -17.07
C ALA A 13 14.66 -12.03 -15.73
N ALA A 14 14.16 -10.80 -15.58
CA ALA A 14 13.44 -10.37 -14.38
C ALA A 14 12.18 -11.21 -14.12
N ALA A 15 11.43 -11.55 -15.17
CA ALA A 15 10.24 -12.40 -15.05
C ALA A 15 10.57 -13.83 -14.59
N ARG A 16 11.73 -14.37 -14.99
CA ARG A 16 12.20 -15.70 -14.53
C ARG A 16 12.56 -15.69 -13.06
N GLU A 17 13.34 -14.69 -12.63
CA GLU A 17 13.69 -14.54 -11.21
C GLU A 17 12.44 -14.40 -10.34
N PHE A 18 11.45 -13.62 -10.79
CA PHE A 18 10.17 -13.47 -10.11
C PHE A 18 9.39 -14.80 -10.01
N ALA A 19 9.40 -15.60 -11.08
CA ALA A 19 8.74 -16.90 -11.12
C ALA A 19 9.42 -17.90 -10.16
N GLU A 20 10.74 -17.96 -10.17
CA GLU A 20 11.55 -18.84 -9.30
C GLU A 20 11.34 -18.50 -7.83
N ALA A 21 11.38 -17.21 -7.47
CA ALA A 21 11.15 -16.76 -6.10
C ALA A 21 9.77 -17.13 -5.53
N ARG A 22 8.79 -17.37 -6.41
CA ARG A 22 7.41 -17.73 -6.05
C ARG A 22 7.05 -19.19 -6.29
N GLY A 23 7.93 -19.97 -6.91
CA GLY A 23 7.63 -21.36 -7.30
C GLY A 23 6.51 -21.47 -8.33
N GLU A 24 6.35 -20.47 -9.20
CA GLU A 24 5.29 -20.40 -10.20
C GLU A 24 5.84 -20.58 -11.63
N SER A 25 4.97 -20.88 -12.59
CA SER A 25 5.36 -20.91 -14.01
C SER A 25 5.66 -19.51 -14.54
N LEU A 26 6.57 -19.40 -15.53
CA LEU A 26 6.89 -18.12 -16.18
C LEU A 26 5.64 -17.40 -16.74
N GLY A 27 4.67 -18.13 -17.30
CA GLY A 27 3.44 -17.54 -17.82
C GLY A 27 2.52 -16.99 -16.72
N ALA A 28 2.46 -17.64 -15.56
CA ALA A 28 1.69 -17.16 -14.40
C ALA A 28 2.35 -15.91 -13.80
N ALA A 29 3.67 -15.96 -13.60
CA ALA A 29 4.48 -14.82 -13.19
C ALA A 29 4.32 -13.61 -14.12
N ALA A 30 4.44 -13.82 -15.43
CA ALA A 30 4.26 -12.77 -16.42
C ALA A 30 2.85 -12.18 -16.39
N THR A 31 1.81 -13.01 -16.24
CA THR A 31 0.42 -12.53 -16.11
C THR A 31 0.24 -11.64 -14.89
N GLU A 32 0.81 -12.03 -13.74
CA GLU A 32 0.76 -11.24 -12.51
C GLU A 32 1.51 -9.91 -12.65
N LEU A 33 2.72 -9.93 -13.22
CA LEU A 33 3.50 -8.72 -13.47
C LEU A 33 2.76 -7.75 -14.41
N ILE A 34 2.15 -8.26 -15.47
CA ILE A 34 1.32 -7.45 -16.39
C ILE A 34 0.13 -6.84 -15.63
N ARG A 35 -0.60 -7.63 -14.82
CA ARG A 35 -1.72 -7.10 -14.03
C ARG A 35 -1.28 -6.00 -13.08
N ARG A 36 -0.12 -6.13 -12.43
CA ARG A 36 0.45 -5.09 -11.58
C ARG A 36 0.82 -3.84 -12.37
N GLY A 37 1.41 -3.99 -13.55
CA GLY A 37 1.75 -2.87 -14.42
C GLY A 37 0.52 -2.14 -14.99
N LEU A 38 -0.60 -2.85 -15.14
CA LEU A 38 -1.88 -2.26 -15.56
C LEU A 38 -2.62 -1.53 -14.43
N ASN A 39 -2.24 -1.75 -13.17
CA ASN A 39 -2.78 -0.94 -12.09
C ASN A 39 -2.19 0.47 -12.17
N PRO A 40 -3.04 1.51 -12.20
CA PRO A 40 -2.55 2.89 -12.24
C PRO A 40 -1.72 3.17 -10.99
N VAL A 41 -0.53 3.72 -11.20
CA VAL A 41 0.24 4.33 -10.10
C VAL A 41 -0.63 5.44 -9.53
N LEU A 42 -0.96 5.37 -8.23
CA LEU A 42 -1.66 6.47 -7.57
C LEU A 42 -0.78 7.71 -7.66
N VAL A 43 -1.19 8.66 -8.51
CA VAL A 43 -0.63 10.00 -8.49
C VAL A 43 -1.25 10.71 -7.30
N LEU A 44 -0.47 10.82 -6.22
CA LEU A 44 -0.89 11.52 -5.00
C LEU A 44 -0.59 13.01 -5.16
N GLU A 45 -1.60 13.86 -4.93
CA GLU A 45 -1.37 15.29 -4.79
C GLU A 45 -0.41 15.53 -3.63
N THR A 46 0.52 16.46 -3.77
CA THR A 46 1.48 16.76 -2.70
C THR A 46 1.14 18.10 -2.08
N ARG A 47 1.08 18.16 -0.74
CA ARG A 47 0.94 19.42 0.02
C ARG A 47 2.08 19.53 1.01
N ASN A 48 2.88 20.59 0.88
CA ASN A 48 4.07 20.83 1.71
C ASN A 48 5.08 19.66 1.67
N GLY A 49 5.28 19.06 0.50
CA GLY A 49 6.19 17.91 0.33
C GLY A 49 5.67 16.57 0.85
N VAL A 50 4.44 16.52 1.40
CA VAL A 50 3.79 15.30 1.87
C VAL A 50 2.72 14.85 0.87
N PRO A 51 2.74 13.59 0.40
CA PRO A 51 1.70 13.07 -0.48
C PRO A 51 0.38 12.94 0.29
N LEU A 52 -0.67 13.53 -0.27
CA LEU A 52 -2.03 13.47 0.23
C LEU A 52 -2.70 12.20 -0.29
N LEU A 53 -3.24 11.41 0.64
CA LEU A 53 -4.15 10.33 0.28
C LEU A 53 -5.40 10.93 -0.39
N PRO A 54 -5.91 10.33 -1.47
CA PRO A 54 -7.07 10.86 -2.18
C PRO A 54 -8.27 10.93 -1.23
N SER A 55 -8.92 12.09 -1.18
CA SER A 55 -10.13 12.27 -0.40
C SER A 55 -11.23 11.35 -0.93
N ARG A 56 -11.79 10.50 -0.07
CA ARG A 56 -12.96 9.68 -0.40
C ARG A 56 -14.21 10.52 -0.11
N SER A 57 -14.81 11.08 -1.16
CA SER A 57 -16.04 11.88 -1.06
C SER A 57 -17.12 11.15 -0.26
N GLY A 58 -17.79 11.87 0.65
CA GLY A 58 -18.90 11.33 1.45
C GLY A 58 -18.48 10.54 2.69
N ARG A 59 -17.18 10.44 3.02
CA ARG A 59 -16.72 9.86 4.29
C ARG A 59 -16.42 10.96 5.31
N ARG A 60 -16.93 10.77 6.53
CA ARG A 60 -16.60 11.63 7.68
C ARG A 60 -15.23 11.23 8.23
N PRO A 61 -14.42 12.17 8.76
CA PRO A 61 -13.23 11.82 9.51
C PRO A 61 -13.57 10.87 10.66
N VAL A 62 -12.73 9.85 10.86
CA VAL A 62 -12.84 8.94 12.02
C VAL A 62 -12.37 9.71 13.27
N THR A 63 -13.12 9.64 14.35
CA THR A 63 -12.79 10.34 15.60
C THR A 63 -11.97 9.47 16.56
N PRO A 64 -11.21 10.06 17.49
CA PRO A 64 -10.49 9.31 18.51
C PRO A 64 -11.39 8.41 19.36
N GLU A 65 -12.62 8.82 19.63
CA GLU A 65 -13.62 8.03 20.39
C GLU A 65 -14.01 6.79 19.60
N GLU A 66 -14.34 6.93 18.31
CA GLU A 66 -14.66 5.80 17.42
C GLU A 66 -13.51 4.79 17.35
N ILE A 67 -12.25 5.27 17.35
CA ILE A 67 -11.06 4.41 17.40
C ILE A 67 -10.98 3.67 18.74
N ASN A 68 -11.27 4.35 19.84
CA ASN A 68 -11.18 3.75 21.17
C ASN A 68 -12.26 2.68 21.37
N ASP A 69 -13.47 2.93 20.88
CA ASP A 69 -14.57 1.96 20.90
C ASP A 69 -14.22 0.72 20.09
N MET A 70 -13.71 0.88 18.86
CA MET A 70 -13.23 -0.25 18.04
C MET A 70 -12.11 -1.04 18.72
N LYS A 71 -11.20 -0.38 19.44
CA LYS A 71 -10.12 -1.06 20.16
C LYS A 71 -10.66 -1.90 21.30
N ASN A 72 -11.63 -1.39 22.05
CA ASN A 72 -12.25 -2.11 23.15
C ASN A 72 -13.06 -3.30 22.63
N ASP A 73 -13.80 -3.12 21.54
CA ASP A 73 -14.60 -4.19 20.92
C ASP A 73 -13.73 -5.34 20.36
N LEU A 74 -12.51 -5.03 19.92
CA LEU A 74 -11.58 -5.99 19.33
C LEU A 74 -10.48 -6.47 20.30
N ASP A 75 -10.56 -6.10 21.59
CA ASP A 75 -9.50 -6.33 22.60
C ASP A 75 -8.08 -5.97 22.08
N LEU A 76 -7.98 -4.93 21.24
CA LEU A 76 -6.72 -4.53 20.61
C LEU A 76 -5.90 -3.68 21.58
N GLU A 77 -4.97 -4.32 22.30
CA GLU A 77 -3.89 -3.62 22.98
C GLU A 77 -2.86 -3.13 21.94
N PHE A 78 -2.90 -1.84 21.61
CA PHE A 78 -1.82 -1.19 20.85
C PHE A 78 -0.80 -0.58 21.81
N PRO A 79 0.41 -1.16 21.97
CA PRO A 79 1.47 -0.57 22.79
C PRO A 79 2.09 0.72 22.20
N PHE A 80 1.65 1.16 21.01
CA PHE A 80 2.35 2.16 20.21
C PHE A 80 1.95 3.62 20.47
N ALA A 81 0.74 3.88 20.99
CA ALA A 81 0.18 5.24 21.06
C ALA A 81 0.96 6.18 22.00
N MET A 82 1.46 5.65 23.13
CA MET A 82 2.19 6.46 24.11
C MET A 82 3.64 6.76 23.68
N GLU A 83 4.25 5.90 22.87
CA GLU A 83 5.62 6.10 22.38
C GLU A 83 5.69 7.19 21.30
N VAL A 84 4.68 7.26 20.42
CA VAL A 84 4.59 8.31 19.39
C VAL A 84 4.33 9.68 20.03
N LEU A 85 3.45 9.76 21.04
CA LEU A 85 3.18 11.00 21.78
C LEU A 85 4.40 11.46 22.60
N ARG A 86 5.16 10.52 23.19
CA ARG A 86 6.39 10.81 23.93
C ARG A 86 7.53 11.31 23.04
N LYS A 87 7.67 10.77 21.82
CA LYS A 87 8.74 11.15 20.88
C LYS A 87 8.43 12.38 20.01
N SER A 88 7.17 12.77 19.87
CA SER A 88 6.78 13.88 18.97
C SER A 88 6.81 15.27 19.59
N GLY A 89 7.23 15.43 20.86
CA GLY A 89 7.54 16.74 21.43
C GLY A 89 6.45 17.78 21.19
N GLY A 90 5.24 17.54 21.68
CA GLY A 90 4.20 18.55 21.85
C GLY A 90 3.79 19.29 20.57
N PHE A 91 2.91 18.70 19.76
CA PHE A 91 2.10 19.46 18.81
C PHE A 91 1.05 20.28 19.58
N THR A 92 1.44 21.46 20.05
CA THR A 92 0.51 22.48 20.54
C THR A 92 -0.01 23.27 19.34
N GLY A 93 -0.99 22.70 18.64
CA GLY A 93 -1.78 23.42 17.65
C GLY A 93 -2.72 24.38 18.34
N ARG A 94 -2.44 25.68 18.22
CA ARG A 94 -3.42 26.74 18.43
C ARG A 94 -4.37 26.81 17.23
#